data_AF-G0EYU0-F1
#
_entry.id   AF-G0EYU0-F1
#
_cell.length_a   1.000
_cell.length_b   1.000
_cell.length_c   1.000
_cell.angle_alpha   90.00
_cell.angle_beta   90.00
_cell.angle_gamma   90.00
#
_symmetry.space_group_name_H-M   'P 1'
#
loop_
_entity.id
_entity.type
_entity.pdbx_description
1 polymer ?
#
loop_
_entity_poly.entity_id
_entity_poly.type
_entity_poly.pdbx_seq_one_letter_code
_entity_poly.pdbx_strand_id
1 'polypeptide(L)'
;MPAAAQWTALNAAAIAACDGLDGIRDGIIANPNACTFSPAALACGAPGADAATCLTPGQLRTVQEQVGPLSDAAGALVYAGYYWADFGEFLPYYVGLGGGFAAIATGNAA
;
A
#
# COMPACT_ATOMS: atom_id res chain seq x y z
N MET A 1 4.10 10.13 -2.33
CA MET A 1 2.83 9.50 -1.88
C MET A 1 1.92 9.30 -3.10
N PRO A 2 1.31 8.12 -3.27
CA PRO A 2 0.25 7.90 -4.25
C PRO A 2 -1.00 8.73 -3.90
N ALA A 3 -1.76 9.15 -4.92
CA ALA A 3 -3.06 9.79 -4.79
C ALA A 3 -4.16 8.77 -4.42
N ALA A 4 -5.30 9.24 -3.93
CA ALA A 4 -6.41 8.38 -3.51
C ALA A 4 -6.83 7.40 -4.61
N ALA A 5 -7.02 7.89 -5.85
CA ALA A 5 -7.39 7.03 -6.99
C ALA A 5 -6.32 5.95 -7.32
N GLN A 6 -5.05 6.23 -7.03
CA GLN A 6 -3.97 5.23 -7.24
C GLN A 6 -4.03 4.14 -6.16
N TRP A 7 -4.42 4.47 -4.93
CA TRP A 7 -4.67 3.49 -3.87
C TRP A 7 -5.90 2.63 -4.15
N THR A 8 -6.99 3.23 -4.64
CA THR A 8 -8.17 2.49 -5.10
C THR A 8 -7.81 1.53 -6.23
N ALA A 9 -7.02 1.96 -7.21
CA ALA A 9 -6.56 1.11 -8.31
C ALA A 9 -5.68 -0.05 -7.82
N LEU A 10 -4.77 0.20 -6.86
CA LEU A 10 -3.96 -0.84 -6.23
C LEU A 10 -4.82 -1.89 -5.51
N ASN A 11 -5.80 -1.44 -4.71
CA ASN A 11 -6.68 -2.33 -3.99
C ASN A 11 -7.50 -3.20 -4.95
N ALA A 12 -8.08 -2.61 -6.00
CA ALA A 12 -8.81 -3.34 -7.01
C ALA A 12 -7.94 -4.40 -7.72
N ALA A 13 -6.69 -4.05 -8.05
CA ALA A 13 -5.74 -4.98 -8.66
C ALA A 13 -5.35 -6.13 -7.70
N ALA A 14 -5.17 -5.83 -6.41
CA ALA A 14 -4.89 -6.84 -5.40
C ALA A 14 -6.08 -7.79 -5.19
N ILE A 15 -7.31 -7.27 -5.10
CA ILE A 15 -8.54 -8.08 -5.00
C ILE A 15 -8.65 -8.99 -6.23
N ALA A 16 -8.48 -8.44 -7.43
CA ALA A 16 -8.53 -9.23 -8.66
C ALA A 16 -7.51 -10.38 -8.70
N ALA A 17 -6.34 -10.19 -8.09
CA ALA A 17 -5.29 -11.19 -8.00
C ALA A 17 -5.50 -12.22 -6.88
N CYS A 18 -6.15 -11.83 -5.77
CA CYS A 18 -6.04 -12.55 -4.50
C CYS A 18 -7.36 -12.99 -3.83
N ASP A 19 -8.50 -12.40 -4.18
CA ASP A 19 -9.83 -12.74 -3.62
C ASP A 19 -10.09 -14.25 -3.66
N GLY A 20 -9.95 -14.87 -4.83
CA GLY A 20 -10.20 -16.31 -5.01
C GLY A 20 -9.26 -17.29 -4.28
N LEU A 21 -8.25 -16.82 -3.54
CA LEU A 21 -7.23 -17.69 -2.92
C LEU A 21 -7.69 -18.36 -1.63
N ASP A 22 -8.83 -17.95 -1.07
CA ASP A 22 -9.51 -18.64 0.04
C ASP A 22 -10.60 -19.62 -0.43
N GLY A 23 -10.85 -19.68 -1.75
CA GLY A 23 -11.86 -20.54 -2.36
C GLY A 23 -13.22 -19.86 -2.61
N ILE A 24 -13.37 -18.58 -2.25
CA ILE A 24 -14.57 -17.77 -2.47
C ILE A 24 -14.18 -16.55 -3.31
N ARG A 25 -15.10 -16.05 -4.15
CA ARG A 25 -14.90 -14.78 -4.88
C ARG A 25 -15.99 -13.81 -4.49
N ASP A 26 -15.73 -13.02 -3.47
CA ASP A 26 -16.68 -12.06 -2.91
C ASP A 26 -16.13 -10.62 -2.86
N GLY A 27 -14.93 -10.42 -3.41
CA GLY A 27 -14.25 -9.14 -3.42
C GLY A 27 -13.44 -8.85 -2.15
N ILE A 28 -13.21 -9.86 -1.30
CA ILE A 28 -12.48 -9.75 -0.05
C ILE A 28 -11.25 -10.66 -0.09
N ILE A 29 -10.10 -10.13 0.30
CA ILE A 29 -8.89 -10.95 0.45
C ILE A 29 -8.92 -11.59 1.85
N ALA A 30 -9.59 -12.74 2.01
CA ALA A 30 -9.68 -13.39 3.33
C ALA A 30 -8.48 -14.29 3.66
N ASN A 31 -7.64 -14.62 2.66
CA ASN A 31 -6.34 -15.26 2.86
C ASN A 31 -5.16 -14.39 2.38
N PRO A 32 -4.78 -13.33 3.13
CA PRO A 32 -3.70 -12.43 2.72
C PRO A 32 -2.33 -13.11 2.60
N ASN A 33 -2.07 -14.17 3.38
CA ASN A 33 -0.79 -14.87 3.35
C ASN A 33 -0.55 -15.63 2.03
N ALA A 34 -1.61 -15.99 1.31
CA ALA A 34 -1.52 -16.61 -0.01
C ALA A 34 -1.36 -15.56 -1.13
N CYS A 35 -1.65 -14.28 -0.85
CA CYS A 35 -1.63 -13.21 -1.84
C CYS A 35 -0.20 -12.76 -2.16
N THR A 36 0.28 -13.08 -3.36
CA THR A 36 1.61 -12.66 -3.85
C THR A 36 1.54 -11.51 -4.85
N PHE A 37 0.45 -10.74 -4.84
CA PHE A 37 0.30 -9.58 -5.73
C PHE A 37 1.42 -8.55 -5.49
N SER A 38 1.98 -8.03 -6.57
CA SER A 38 3.03 -7.01 -6.53
C SER A 38 2.55 -5.69 -7.11
N PRO A 39 2.77 -4.55 -6.43
CA PRO A 39 2.38 -3.23 -6.92
C PRO A 39 3.12 -2.81 -8.18
N ALA A 40 4.20 -3.52 -8.55
CA ALA A 40 4.92 -3.29 -9.80
C ALA A 40 4.04 -3.48 -11.04
N ALA A 41 2.92 -4.22 -10.93
CA ALA A 41 1.92 -4.34 -11.99
C ALA A 41 1.29 -2.99 -12.38
N LEU A 42 1.28 -2.00 -11.48
CA LEU A 42 0.75 -0.66 -11.72
C LEU A 42 1.84 0.38 -12.00
N ALA A 43 3.10 -0.01 -12.16
CA ALA A 43 4.17 0.93 -12.51
C ALA A 43 3.86 1.61 -13.85
N CYS A 44 4.11 2.92 -13.96
CA CYS A 44 3.93 3.62 -15.23
C CYS A 44 4.79 2.99 -16.34
N GLY A 45 4.15 2.59 -17.44
CA GLY A 45 4.78 1.85 -18.54
C GLY A 45 4.74 0.32 -18.39
N ALA A 46 4.23 -0.22 -17.28
CA ALA A 46 3.97 -1.65 -17.16
C ALA A 46 2.82 -2.09 -18.09
N PRO A 47 2.85 -3.32 -18.62
CA PRO A 47 1.78 -3.84 -19.46
C PRO A 47 0.43 -3.82 -18.72
N GLY A 48 -0.57 -3.17 -19.30
CA GLY A 48 -1.92 -3.09 -18.72
C GLY A 48 -2.10 -2.08 -17.59
N ALA A 49 -1.06 -1.31 -17.22
CA ALA A 49 -1.20 -0.21 -16.27
C ALA A 49 -1.95 0.96 -16.91
N ASP A 50 -2.99 1.45 -16.23
CA ASP A 50 -3.74 2.63 -16.66
C ASP A 50 -2.90 3.90 -16.48
N ALA A 51 -2.76 4.69 -17.56
CA ALA A 51 -2.00 5.93 -17.57
C ALA A 51 -2.52 6.98 -16.56
N ALA A 52 -3.80 6.93 -16.19
CA ALA A 52 -4.39 7.86 -15.22
C ALA A 52 -4.06 7.51 -13.76
N THR A 53 -3.76 6.24 -13.46
CA THR A 53 -3.57 5.75 -12.08
C THR A 53 -2.25 5.00 -11.86
N CYS A 54 -1.39 4.91 -12.87
CA CYS A 54 -0.09 4.26 -12.75
C CYS A 54 0.82 4.95 -11.71
N LEU A 55 1.73 4.17 -11.15
CA LEU A 55 2.67 4.61 -10.11
C LEU A 55 3.98 5.06 -10.72
N THR A 56 4.39 6.29 -10.40
CA THR A 56 5.76 6.74 -10.62
C THR A 56 6.74 5.93 -9.76
N PRO A 57 8.06 5.91 -10.07
CA PRO A 57 9.03 5.17 -9.27
C PRO A 57 9.03 5.53 -7.78
N GLY A 58 8.86 6.82 -7.46
CA GLY A 58 8.76 7.28 -6.07
C GLY A 58 7.49 6.80 -5.37
N GLN A 59 6.36 6.78 -6.08
CA GLN A 59 5.09 6.28 -5.53
C GLN A 59 5.11 4.77 -5.34
N LEU A 60 5.68 4.02 -6.30
CA LEU A 60 5.84 2.58 -6.21
C LEU A 60 6.68 2.18 -4.99
N ARG A 61 7.80 2.87 -4.76
CA ARG A 61 8.62 2.67 -3.55
C ARG A 61 7.82 2.90 -2.27
N THR A 62 7.06 3.99 -2.19
CA THR A 62 6.20 4.26 -1.03
C THR A 62 5.21 3.11 -0.78
N VAL A 63 4.58 2.58 -1.83
CA VAL A 63 3.64 1.46 -1.70
C VAL A 63 4.37 0.21 -1.19
N GLN A 64 5.53 -0.10 -1.75
CA GLN A 64 6.36 -1.24 -1.34
C GLN A 64 6.80 -1.16 0.13
N GLU A 65 7.19 0.04 0.59
CA GLU A 65 7.54 0.28 1.99
C GLU A 65 6.33 0.12 2.92
N GLN A 66 5.13 0.46 2.44
CA GLN A 66 3.91 0.38 3.25
C GLN A 66 3.37 -1.05 3.42
N VAL A 67 3.46 -1.87 2.37
CA VAL A 67 3.03 -3.29 2.42
C VAL A 67 4.17 -4.24 2.76
N GLY A 68 5.40 -3.75 2.85
CA GLY A 68 6.60 -4.52 3.17
C GLY A 68 6.99 -4.46 4.65
N PRO A 69 7.91 -5.35 5.08
CA PRO A 69 8.39 -5.35 6.44
C PRO A 69 9.29 -4.15 6.75
N LEU A 70 9.07 -3.50 7.88
CA LEU A 70 9.97 -2.53 8.50
C LEU A 70 10.82 -3.23 9.56
N SER A 71 12.14 -3.15 9.41
CA SER A 71 13.10 -3.68 10.38
C SER A 71 14.02 -2.58 10.88
N ASP A 72 14.55 -2.74 12.10
CA ASP A 72 15.52 -1.80 12.66
C ASP A 72 16.95 -2.03 12.09
N ALA A 73 17.91 -1.23 12.55
CA ALA A 73 19.31 -1.34 12.11
C ALA A 73 19.99 -2.66 12.52
N ALA A 74 19.44 -3.38 13.49
CA ALA A 74 19.91 -4.71 13.90
C ALA A 74 19.21 -5.84 13.13
N GLY A 75 18.26 -5.52 12.25
CA GLY A 75 17.49 -6.47 11.47
C GLY A 75 16.30 -7.09 12.23
N ALA A 76 15.96 -6.58 13.40
CA ALA A 76 14.77 -7.03 14.12
C ALA A 76 13.51 -6.44 13.47
N LEU A 77 12.50 -7.29 13.26
CA LEU A 77 11.22 -6.88 12.69
C LEU A 77 10.51 -5.93 13.66
N VAL A 78 10.25 -4.71 13.19
CA VAL A 78 9.49 -3.69 13.90
C VAL A 78 8.02 -3.76 13.51
N TYR A 79 7.75 -3.92 12.21
CA TYR A 79 6.40 -3.99 11.67
C TYR A 79 6.36 -4.85 10.40
N ALA A 80 5.35 -5.71 10.25
CA ALA A 80 5.27 -6.64 9.13
C ALA A 80 4.78 -6.01 7.81
N GLY A 81 4.28 -4.78 7.85
CA GLY A 81 3.60 -4.14 6.73
C GLY A 81 2.08 -4.28 6.83
N TYR A 82 1.36 -3.50 6.01
CA TYR A 82 -0.09 -3.62 5.88
C TYR A 82 -0.48 -4.65 4.82
N TYR A 83 -1.64 -5.29 5.00
CA TYR A 83 -2.30 -6.03 3.92
C TYR A 83 -2.92 -5.07 2.90
N TRP A 84 -3.26 -5.58 1.73
CA TRP A 84 -3.92 -4.83 0.67
C TRP A 84 -5.29 -4.31 1.13
N ALA A 85 -5.46 -3.00 1.03
CA ALA A 85 -6.69 -2.29 1.34
C ALA A 85 -6.74 -0.99 0.52
N ASP A 86 -7.93 -0.39 0.39
CA ASP A 86 -8.04 0.95 -0.18
C ASP A 86 -7.62 1.99 0.86
N PHE A 87 -6.38 2.45 0.71
CA PHE A 87 -5.80 3.48 1.55
C PHE A 87 -6.15 4.91 1.12
N GLY A 88 -6.85 5.09 -0.01
CA GLY A 88 -7.15 6.39 -0.58
C GLY A 88 -8.05 7.25 0.30
N GLU A 89 -8.97 6.62 1.04
CA GLU A 89 -9.88 7.31 1.96
C GLU A 89 -9.29 7.48 3.37
N PHE A 90 -8.50 6.51 3.85
CA PHE A 90 -8.05 6.48 5.25
C PHE A 90 -6.68 7.12 5.49
N LEU A 91 -5.73 7.06 4.53
CA LEU A 91 -4.40 7.64 4.75
C LEU A 91 -4.40 9.15 4.99
N PRO A 92 -5.25 9.99 4.37
CA PRO A 92 -5.29 11.41 4.70
C PRO A 92 -5.53 11.68 6.19
N TYR A 93 -6.34 10.84 6.85
CA TYR A 93 -6.60 10.92 8.28
C TYR A 93 -5.41 10.44 9.12
N TYR A 94 -4.81 9.29 8.75
CA TYR A 94 -3.67 8.72 9.46
C TYR A 94 -2.37 9.52 9.30
N VAL A 95 -2.12 10.13 8.14
CA VAL A 95 -0.96 11.00 7.93
C VAL A 95 -1.14 12.32 8.68
N GLY A 96 -2.37 12.84 8.80
CA GLY A 96 -2.66 14.00 9.64
C GLY A 96 -2.36 13.74 11.13
N LEU A 97 -2.80 12.60 11.65
CA LEU A 97 -2.53 12.21 13.04
C LEU A 97 -1.07 11.80 13.27
N GLY A 98 -0.53 10.92 12.43
CA GLY A 98 0.85 10.44 12.51
C GLY A 98 1.88 11.54 12.28
N GLY A 99 1.63 12.46 11.34
CA GLY A 99 2.42 13.67 11.15
C GLY A 99 2.34 14.60 12.35
N GLY A 100 1.16 14.75 12.96
CA GLY A 100 0.98 15.50 14.21
C GLY A 100 1.76 14.89 15.37
N PHE A 101 1.72 13.57 15.56
CA PHE A 101 2.50 12.87 16.60
C PHE A 101 4.01 12.93 16.32
N ALA A 102 4.44 12.81 15.07
CA ALA A 102 5.83 12.97 14.69
C ALA A 102 6.31 14.41 14.93
N ALA A 103 5.50 15.42 14.60
CA ALA A 103 5.81 16.83 14.88
C ALA A 103 5.90 17.11 16.38
N ILE A 104 5.00 16.56 17.20
CA ILE A 104 5.05 16.66 18.67
C ILE A 104 6.31 15.98 19.21
N ALA A 105 6.62 14.77 18.73
CA ALA A 105 7.77 13.99 19.20
C ALA A 105 9.13 14.59 18.78
N THR A 106 9.19 15.22 17.60
CA THR A 106 10.44 15.78 17.05
C THR A 106 10.59 17.28 17.28
N GLY A 107 9.55 17.97 17.75
CA GLY A 107 9.53 19.43 17.88
C GLY A 107 9.61 20.16 16.54
N ASN A 108 9.46 19.45 15.42
CA ASN A 108 9.58 20.00 14.08
C ASN A 108 8.26 19.78 13.33
N ALA A 109 7.43 20.82 13.30
CA ALA A 109 6.24 20.85 12.47
C ALA A 109 6.68 21.10 11.02
N ALA A 110 6.65 20.05 10.20
CA ALA A 110 6.66 20.18 8.75
C ALA A 110 5.24 20.42 8.25
#